data_AF-A0AAU9TYT0-F1
#
_entry.id   AF-A0AAU9TYT0-F1
#
_cell.length_a   1.000
_cell.length_b   1.000
_cell.length_c   1.000
_cell.angle_alpha   90.00
_cell.angle_beta   90.00
_cell.angle_gamma   90.00
#
_symmetry.space_group_name_H-M   'P 1'
#
loop_
_entity.id
_entity.type
_entity.pdbx_description
1 polymer ?
#
loop_
_entity_poly.entity_id
_entity_poly.type
_entity_poly.pdbx_seq_one_letter_code
_entity_poly.pdbx_strand_id
1 'polypeptide(L)'
;MCEKILTSLKNIELEAKNSDLKKTCQHVVELIKKDITKIDVVIDELSEFILNFEDAHLFKKYLSNILLALVTRRIQLKPVFSNPIYDQCTDLEKTHHLEFSITLALLSDHPDILQYALKYFELNAVPPYEVFIHHEDSYNVAPKKRRLLDYRQKITDYHIVSCCYTLLSKLPNELSTKWDWTKFVINFSNHDNAEIRWMVKECMVIITNMTEAQSKILAKNLTLGEQDVIKNVPLVKEAYIIDDNVNELNVDSSNVVNIDGILLPIYDKNYVQSGHLVPVKSTVNNLRSLALAVASGKGLSLMGPVGSGKTCLVEHLAAITGRKGVAFKKVQLGDQTDSRMLLGSHQCTDVPGEFVWSPGVLTEVNTEYYKYIYF
;
A
#
# COMPACT_ATOMS: atom_id res chain seq x y z
N MET A 1 7.65 23.72 5.05
CA MET A 1 7.80 22.25 5.05
C MET A 1 9.16 21.80 5.59
N CYS A 2 10.28 22.45 5.24
CA CYS A 2 11.59 22.14 5.83
C CYS A 2 11.56 22.12 7.37
N GLU A 3 10.91 23.09 8.03
CA GLU A 3 10.79 23.07 9.49
C GLU A 3 9.99 21.87 10.03
N LYS A 4 8.90 21.47 9.38
CA LYS A 4 8.08 20.32 9.80
C LYS A 4 8.80 18.98 9.55
N ILE A 5 9.45 18.82 8.39
CA ILE A 5 10.31 17.66 8.13
C ILE A 5 11.49 17.65 9.11
N LEU A 6 12.11 18.80 9.38
CA LEU A 6 13.17 18.94 10.38
C LEU A 6 12.66 18.59 11.79
N THR A 7 11.43 18.97 12.17
CA THR A 7 10.85 18.56 13.46
C THR A 7 10.50 17.07 13.48
N SER A 8 9.96 16.53 12.38
CA SER A 8 9.70 15.09 12.24
C SER A 8 10.98 14.28 12.32
N LEU A 9 12.05 14.71 11.65
CA LEU A 9 13.37 14.06 11.67
C LEU A 9 14.03 14.18 13.05
N LYS A 10 13.89 15.33 13.73
CA LYS A 10 14.34 15.48 15.13
C LYS A 10 13.56 14.56 16.09
N ASN A 11 12.26 14.38 15.87
CA ASN A 11 11.45 13.46 16.67
C ASN A 11 11.85 11.99 16.40
N ILE A 12 12.15 11.65 15.14
CA ILE A 12 12.72 10.34 14.78
C ILE A 12 14.09 10.15 15.45
N GLU A 13 14.95 11.16 15.46
CA GLU A 13 16.26 11.10 16.13
C GLU A 13 16.13 10.80 17.64
N LEU A 14 15.12 11.37 18.29
CA LEU A 14 14.85 11.16 19.72
C LEU A 14 14.29 9.76 20.00
N GLU A 15 13.37 9.25 19.17
CA GLU A 15 12.70 7.95 19.38
C GLU A 15 13.44 6.75 18.75
N ALA A 16 14.36 6.95 17.81
CA ALA A 16 15.12 5.88 17.18
C ALA A 16 15.99 5.14 18.20
N LYS A 17 16.04 3.81 18.12
CA LYS A 17 17.00 3.00 18.88
C LYS A 17 18.30 2.76 18.10
N ASN A 18 18.23 2.77 16.77
CA ASN A 18 19.37 2.54 15.90
C ASN A 18 20.31 3.76 15.86
N SER A 19 21.57 3.58 16.26
CA SER A 19 22.57 4.65 16.26
C SER A 19 22.89 5.15 14.86
N ASP A 20 22.74 4.30 13.85
CA ASP A 20 23.05 4.65 12.46
C ASP A 20 21.92 5.49 11.84
N LEU A 21 20.66 5.18 12.18
CA LEU A 21 19.52 6.02 11.82
C LEU A 21 19.61 7.41 12.46
N LYS A 22 20.11 7.52 13.71
CA LYS A 22 20.33 8.83 14.35
C LYS A 22 21.37 9.65 13.60
N LYS A 23 22.49 9.04 13.24
CA LYS A 23 23.57 9.73 12.49
C LYS A 23 23.11 10.14 11.10
N THR A 24 22.36 9.30 10.39
CA THR A 24 21.81 9.67 9.08
C THR A 24 20.72 10.72 9.20
N CYS A 25 19.85 10.67 10.22
CA CYS A 25 18.90 11.76 10.48
C CYS A 25 19.62 13.09 10.79
N GLN A 26 20.70 13.08 11.57
CA GLN A 26 21.53 14.26 11.82
C GLN A 26 22.18 14.80 10.54
N HIS A 27 22.72 13.91 9.70
CA HIS A 27 23.31 14.27 8.42
C HIS A 27 22.27 14.88 7.47
N VAL A 28 21.11 14.25 7.34
CA VAL A 28 19.97 14.72 6.54
C VAL A 28 19.46 16.07 7.06
N VAL A 29 19.37 16.26 8.37
CA VAL A 29 18.99 17.54 9.00
C VAL A 29 20.00 18.65 8.64
N GLU A 30 21.30 18.34 8.60
CA GLU A 30 22.32 19.30 8.17
C GLU A 30 22.29 19.58 6.66
N LEU A 31 22.03 18.56 5.84
CA LEU A 31 21.90 18.70 4.39
C LEU A 31 20.70 19.56 4.00
N ILE A 32 19.54 19.33 4.62
CA ILE A 32 18.33 20.13 4.38
C ILE A 32 18.52 21.59 4.80
N LYS A 33 19.33 21.86 5.82
CA LYS A 33 19.68 23.24 6.24
C LYS A 33 20.63 23.93 5.26
N LYS A 34 21.43 23.18 4.49
CA LYS A 34 22.44 23.72 3.56
C LYS A 34 21.91 23.89 2.14
N ASP A 35 21.09 22.97 1.63
CA ASP A 35 20.49 23.03 0.29
C ASP A 35 19.11 22.35 0.27
N ILE A 36 18.06 23.08 -0.15
CA ILE A 36 16.67 22.59 -0.20
C ILE A 36 16.41 21.69 -1.42
N THR A 37 17.28 21.72 -2.44
CA THR A 37 17.08 21.05 -3.74
C THR A 37 17.51 19.58 -3.79
N LYS A 38 18.06 19.00 -2.71
CA LYS A 38 18.61 17.62 -2.68
C LYS A 38 17.72 16.61 -1.97
N ILE A 39 16.40 16.73 -2.10
CA ILE A 39 15.47 15.85 -1.38
C ILE A 39 15.51 14.41 -1.91
N ASP A 40 15.87 14.21 -3.18
CA ASP A 40 16.12 12.86 -3.72
C ASP A 40 17.28 12.15 -3.01
N VAL A 41 18.35 12.86 -2.66
CA VAL A 41 19.48 12.30 -1.88
C VAL A 41 19.03 11.92 -0.47
N VAL A 42 18.16 12.75 0.13
CA VAL A 42 17.56 12.46 1.43
C VAL A 42 16.68 11.21 1.37
N ILE A 43 15.87 11.08 0.31
CA ILE A 43 15.04 9.88 0.08
C ILE A 43 15.94 8.65 -0.12
N ASP A 44 17.04 8.78 -0.86
CA ASP A 44 18.00 7.68 -1.05
C ASP A 44 18.59 7.19 0.27
N GLU A 45 19.08 8.10 1.11
CA GLU A 45 19.68 7.77 2.41
C GLU A 45 18.66 7.23 3.41
N LEU A 46 17.49 7.88 3.55
CA LEU A 46 16.46 7.44 4.50
C LEU A 46 15.80 6.13 4.07
N SER A 47 15.69 5.90 2.76
CA SER A 47 15.04 4.69 2.27
C SER A 47 15.79 3.42 2.69
N GLU A 48 17.10 3.52 2.93
CA GLU A 48 17.95 2.41 3.37
C GLU A 48 17.52 1.78 4.69
N PHE A 49 16.80 2.54 5.51
CA PHE A 49 16.34 2.17 6.84
C PHE A 49 14.87 1.70 6.86
N ILE A 50 14.13 1.79 5.76
CA ILE A 50 12.71 1.33 5.70
C ILE A 50 12.59 -0.17 5.98
N LEU A 51 13.61 -0.95 5.61
CA LEU A 51 13.61 -2.39 5.80
C LEU A 51 13.70 -2.82 7.26
N ASN A 52 14.08 -1.91 8.17
CA ASN A 52 14.03 -2.14 9.60
C ASN A 52 12.60 -1.86 10.13
N PHE A 53 11.97 -2.86 10.76
CA PHE A 53 10.57 -2.76 11.19
C PHE A 53 10.33 -1.68 12.25
N GLU A 54 11.27 -1.46 13.18
CA GLU A 54 11.15 -0.40 14.19
C GLU A 54 11.23 0.99 13.54
N ASP A 55 12.15 1.14 12.58
CA ASP A 55 12.36 2.41 11.87
C ASP A 55 11.18 2.71 10.93
N ALA A 56 10.61 1.69 10.28
CA ALA A 56 9.40 1.81 9.47
C ALA A 56 8.20 2.32 10.29
N HIS A 57 8.05 1.89 11.53
CA HIS A 57 7.02 2.41 12.44
C HIS A 57 7.21 3.90 12.74
N LEU A 58 8.45 4.36 12.90
CA LEU A 58 8.76 5.78 13.11
C LEU A 58 8.49 6.60 11.84
N PHE A 59 8.87 6.09 10.66
CA PHE A 59 8.58 6.75 9.39
C PHE A 59 7.08 6.85 9.12
N LYS A 60 6.32 5.83 9.47
CA LYS A 60 4.86 5.85 9.42
C LYS A 60 4.25 6.96 10.30
N LYS A 61 4.81 7.21 11.47
CA LYS A 61 4.31 8.20 12.44
C LYS A 61 4.69 9.64 12.04
N TYR A 62 5.91 9.85 11.57
CA TYR A 62 6.46 11.20 11.41
C TYR A 62 6.66 11.65 9.96
N LEU A 63 6.71 10.73 8.99
CA LEU A 63 7.03 11.00 7.58
C LEU A 63 5.93 10.51 6.62
N SER A 64 4.65 10.60 7.01
CA SER A 64 3.51 10.20 6.16
C SER A 64 3.56 10.77 4.74
N ASN A 65 3.96 12.05 4.60
CA ASN A 65 3.99 12.76 3.32
C ASN A 65 5.07 12.28 2.33
N ILE A 66 6.17 11.68 2.82
CA ILE A 66 7.31 11.23 1.98
C ILE A 66 7.37 9.69 1.95
N LEU A 67 6.53 9.01 2.75
CA LEU A 67 6.54 7.57 2.94
C LEU A 67 6.39 6.80 1.62
N LEU A 68 5.55 7.27 0.70
CA LEU A 68 5.38 6.64 -0.61
C LEU A 68 6.66 6.75 -1.46
N ALA A 69 7.31 7.91 -1.50
CA ALA A 69 8.59 8.08 -2.21
C ALA A 69 9.69 7.20 -1.64
N LEU A 70 9.76 7.12 -0.31
CA LEU A 70 10.66 6.24 0.43
C LEU A 70 10.44 4.77 0.03
N VAL A 71 9.21 4.29 0.08
CA VAL A 71 8.86 2.90 -0.29
C VAL A 71 9.17 2.61 -1.74
N THR A 72 8.74 3.47 -2.66
CA THR A 72 8.95 3.26 -4.11
C THR A 72 10.42 3.26 -4.54
N ARG A 73 11.29 3.91 -3.76
CA ARG A 73 12.74 3.93 -4.05
C ARG A 73 13.40 2.60 -3.70
N ARG A 74 12.96 1.93 -2.63
CA ARG A 74 13.57 0.67 -2.14
C ARG A 74 12.88 -0.56 -2.69
N ILE A 75 11.56 -0.56 -2.64
CA ILE A 75 10.75 -1.66 -3.16
C ILE A 75 10.41 -1.25 -4.59
N GLN A 76 11.16 -1.75 -5.57
CA GLN A 76 10.83 -1.52 -6.98
C GLN A 76 9.78 -2.52 -7.43
N LEU A 77 8.79 -2.07 -8.22
CA LEU A 77 7.79 -2.94 -8.86
C LEU A 77 8.45 -3.78 -9.97
N LYS A 78 9.13 -4.85 -9.56
CA LYS A 78 9.79 -5.84 -10.41
C LYS A 78 9.55 -7.24 -9.82
N PRO A 79 9.60 -8.30 -10.66
CA PRO A 79 9.61 -9.65 -10.15
C PRO A 79 10.85 -9.83 -9.24
N VAL A 80 10.62 -10.26 -8.01
CA VAL A 80 11.70 -10.47 -7.02
C VAL A 80 12.40 -11.81 -7.25
N PHE A 81 11.66 -12.81 -7.73
CA PHE A 81 12.18 -14.12 -8.01
C PHE A 81 12.70 -14.21 -9.44
N SER A 82 13.93 -14.70 -9.59
CA SER A 82 14.57 -14.89 -10.89
C SER A 82 13.94 -16.06 -11.69
N ASN A 83 13.25 -16.98 -11.02
CA ASN A 83 12.66 -18.18 -11.60
C ASN A 83 11.19 -18.31 -11.16
N PRO A 84 10.25 -18.73 -12.03
CA PRO A 84 8.87 -19.04 -11.64
C PRO A 84 8.74 -20.09 -10.52
N ILE A 85 9.73 -20.97 -10.35
CA ILE A 85 9.80 -21.92 -9.23
C ILE A 85 10.57 -21.24 -8.08
N TYR A 86 9.84 -20.60 -7.17
CA TYR A 86 10.42 -19.81 -6.07
C TYR A 86 11.26 -20.64 -5.08
N ASP A 87 11.01 -21.94 -4.95
CA ASP A 87 11.81 -22.83 -4.09
C ASP A 87 13.27 -22.93 -4.53
N GLN A 88 13.54 -22.80 -5.83
CA GLN A 88 14.88 -22.85 -6.43
C GLN A 88 15.61 -21.51 -6.40
N CYS A 89 14.96 -20.44 -5.94
CA CYS A 89 15.53 -19.11 -5.86
C CYS A 89 16.47 -18.97 -4.66
N THR A 90 17.38 -18.00 -4.73
CA THR A 90 18.39 -17.78 -3.69
C THR A 90 17.75 -17.38 -2.36
N ASP A 91 18.37 -17.73 -1.24
CA ASP A 91 17.88 -17.32 0.09
C ASP A 91 17.83 -15.80 0.23
N LEU A 92 18.68 -15.07 -0.49
CA LEU A 92 18.66 -13.61 -0.54
C LEU A 92 17.36 -13.08 -1.19
N GLU A 93 16.94 -13.62 -2.34
CA GLU A 93 15.67 -13.25 -3.00
C GLU A 93 14.47 -13.53 -2.09
N LYS A 94 14.48 -14.68 -1.40
CA LYS A 94 13.45 -15.07 -0.43
C LYS A 94 13.39 -14.10 0.76
N THR A 95 14.54 -13.73 1.34
CA THR A 95 14.59 -12.75 2.43
C THR A 95 14.07 -11.37 2.00
N HIS A 96 14.49 -10.87 0.83
CA HIS A 96 14.01 -9.59 0.31
C HIS A 96 12.50 -9.59 0.08
N HIS A 97 11.95 -10.67 -0.51
CA HIS A 97 10.50 -10.76 -0.68
C HIS A 97 9.75 -10.69 0.64
N LEU A 98 10.25 -11.35 1.69
CA LEU A 98 9.66 -11.32 3.03
C LEU A 98 9.78 -9.93 3.68
N GLU A 99 10.96 -9.31 3.62
CA GLU A 99 11.19 -7.95 4.15
C GLU A 99 10.27 -6.93 3.47
N PHE A 100 10.17 -6.98 2.14
CA PHE A 100 9.28 -6.11 1.36
C PHE A 100 7.81 -6.34 1.72
N SER A 101 7.39 -7.59 1.85
CA SER A 101 6.01 -7.91 2.20
C SER A 101 5.64 -7.40 3.59
N ILE A 102 6.50 -7.62 4.58
CA ILE A 102 6.27 -7.18 5.96
C ILE A 102 6.28 -5.65 6.05
N THR A 103 7.24 -4.98 5.43
CA THR A 103 7.30 -3.51 5.41
C THR A 103 6.09 -2.90 4.72
N LEU A 104 5.67 -3.44 3.56
CA LEU A 104 4.45 -3.01 2.88
C LEU A 104 3.22 -3.20 3.78
N ALA A 105 3.10 -4.33 4.47
CA ALA A 105 1.99 -4.57 5.39
C ALA A 105 1.99 -3.60 6.59
N LEU A 106 3.15 -3.32 7.19
CA LEU A 106 3.27 -2.35 8.29
C LEU A 106 2.87 -0.92 7.87
N LEU A 107 3.25 -0.54 6.65
CA LEU A 107 3.01 0.80 6.10
C LEU A 107 1.67 0.93 5.37
N SER A 108 0.96 -0.17 5.12
CA SER A 108 -0.31 -0.23 4.39
C SER A 108 -1.48 0.52 5.04
N ASP A 109 -1.27 1.15 6.21
CA ASP A 109 -2.28 2.04 6.78
C ASP A 109 -2.42 3.31 5.92
N HIS A 110 -1.37 3.69 5.19
CA HIS A 110 -1.47 4.73 4.17
C HIS A 110 -2.14 4.17 2.90
N PRO A 111 -3.22 4.80 2.39
CA PRO A 111 -3.99 4.30 1.25
C PRO A 111 -3.16 4.14 -0.03
N ASP A 112 -2.23 5.06 -0.31
CA ASP A 112 -1.36 4.93 -1.49
C ASP A 112 -0.34 3.80 -1.38
N ILE A 113 0.09 3.44 -0.16
CA ILE A 113 1.00 2.32 0.06
C ILE A 113 0.23 1.00 -0.01
N LEU A 114 -1.01 0.97 0.49
CA LEU A 114 -1.90 -0.17 0.29
C LEU A 114 -2.10 -0.46 -1.20
N GLN A 115 -2.31 0.57 -2.01
CA GLN A 115 -2.38 0.46 -3.47
C GLN A 115 -1.05 -0.04 -4.06
N TYR A 116 0.08 0.45 -3.58
CA TYR A 116 1.40 0.00 -4.03
C TYR A 116 1.66 -1.48 -3.69
N ALA A 117 1.23 -1.91 -2.50
CA ALA A 117 1.36 -3.29 -2.04
C ALA A 117 0.56 -4.25 -2.91
N LEU A 118 -0.66 -3.89 -3.30
CA LEU A 118 -1.44 -4.69 -4.25
C LEU A 118 -0.72 -4.88 -5.59
N LYS A 119 -0.21 -3.79 -6.19
CA LYS A 119 0.59 -3.87 -7.43
C LYS A 119 1.82 -4.76 -7.27
N TYR A 120 2.46 -4.71 -6.10
CA TYR A 120 3.59 -5.58 -5.81
C TYR A 120 3.19 -7.06 -5.80
N PHE A 121 2.06 -7.42 -5.20
CA PHE A 121 1.56 -8.80 -5.17
C PHE A 121 0.89 -9.25 -6.48
N GLU A 122 0.46 -8.33 -7.35
CA GLU A 122 0.08 -8.65 -8.74
C GLU A 122 1.29 -9.13 -9.56
N LEU A 123 2.47 -8.54 -9.32
CA LEU A 123 3.71 -8.96 -9.97
C LEU A 123 4.34 -10.18 -9.27
N ASN A 124 4.26 -10.24 -7.94
CA ASN A 124 4.83 -11.28 -7.11
C ASN A 124 3.70 -12.03 -6.38
N ALA A 125 3.08 -12.99 -7.06
CA ALA A 125 1.92 -13.71 -6.54
C ALA A 125 2.22 -14.63 -5.35
N VAL A 126 3.50 -14.91 -5.06
CA VAL A 126 3.91 -15.80 -3.98
C VAL A 126 3.51 -15.20 -2.63
N PRO A 127 2.73 -15.92 -1.79
CA PRO A 127 2.36 -15.43 -0.48
C PRO A 127 3.55 -15.50 0.49
N PRO A 128 3.68 -14.54 1.42
CA PRO A 128 4.80 -14.51 2.36
C PRO A 128 4.93 -15.77 3.23
N TYR A 129 3.83 -16.47 3.52
CA TYR A 129 3.83 -17.67 4.36
C TYR A 129 4.25 -18.97 3.65
N GLU A 130 4.39 -18.96 2.32
CA GLU A 130 4.92 -20.11 1.57
C GLU A 130 6.43 -20.02 1.35
N VAL A 131 7.05 -18.87 1.64
CA VAL A 131 8.48 -18.66 1.47
C VAL A 131 9.23 -19.21 2.68
N PHE A 132 9.84 -20.38 2.50
CA PHE A 132 10.72 -20.98 3.51
C PHE A 132 12.19 -20.64 3.22
N ILE A 133 12.87 -20.12 4.24
CA ILE A 133 14.32 -19.99 4.24
C ILE A 133 14.86 -21.23 4.95
N HIS A 134 15.51 -22.13 4.20
CA HIS A 134 16.18 -23.28 4.79
C HIS A 134 17.42 -22.79 5.53
N HIS A 135 17.34 -22.63 6.86
CA HIS A 135 18.52 -22.41 7.71
C HIS A 135 19.39 -23.69 7.83
N GLU A 136 19.75 -24.34 6.72
CA GLU A 136 20.63 -25.53 6.76
C GLU A 136 22.09 -25.17 7.12
N ASP A 137 22.50 -23.90 6.99
CA ASP A 137 23.86 -23.47 7.36
C ASP A 137 24.07 -23.24 8.87
N SER A 138 23.03 -23.38 9.70
CA SER A 138 23.16 -23.10 11.16
C SER A 138 23.71 -24.26 11.99
N TYR A 139 23.85 -25.48 11.45
CA TYR A 139 24.30 -26.64 12.24
C TYR A 139 25.70 -27.17 11.91
N ASN A 140 26.35 -26.74 10.83
CA ASN A 140 27.59 -27.40 10.36
C ASN A 140 28.83 -26.50 10.11
N VAL A 141 28.85 -25.22 10.53
CA VAL A 141 30.03 -24.37 10.33
C VAL A 141 30.70 -23.97 11.65
N ALA A 142 31.96 -24.37 11.79
CA ALA A 142 32.79 -24.11 12.96
C ALA A 142 32.83 -22.61 13.34
N PRO A 143 32.86 -22.28 14.65
CA PRO A 143 32.59 -20.93 15.19
C PRO A 143 33.58 -19.82 14.78
N LYS A 144 34.66 -20.14 14.06
CA LYS A 144 35.72 -19.18 13.68
C LYS A 144 35.54 -18.54 12.30
N LYS A 145 34.50 -18.92 11.52
CA LYS A 145 34.14 -18.26 10.24
C LYS A 145 32.80 -17.49 10.31
N ARG A 146 32.42 -17.01 11.50
CA ARG A 146 31.41 -15.94 11.65
C ARG A 146 31.98 -14.60 11.15
N ARG A 147 32.30 -14.49 9.86
CA ARG A 147 32.40 -13.19 9.21
C ARG A 147 30.97 -12.80 8.86
N LEU A 148 30.44 -11.91 9.68
CA LEU A 148 29.21 -11.14 9.51
C LEU A 148 28.58 -11.24 8.11
N LEU A 149 27.62 -12.14 7.96
CA LEU A 149 26.46 -11.85 7.14
C LEU A 149 25.44 -11.30 8.14
N ASP A 150 25.48 -9.98 8.31
CA ASP A 150 24.52 -9.22 9.10
C ASP A 150 23.14 -9.40 8.46
N TYR A 151 22.43 -10.45 8.85
CA TYR A 151 20.98 -10.50 8.68
C TYR A 151 20.42 -9.35 9.52
N ARG A 152 20.01 -8.25 8.86
CA ARG A 152 19.59 -6.99 9.50
C ARG A 152 18.52 -7.20 10.58
N GLN A 153 17.68 -8.23 10.46
CA GLN A 153 16.73 -8.65 11.48
C GLN A 153 16.30 -10.12 11.30
N LYS A 154 16.00 -10.82 12.41
CA LYS A 154 15.41 -12.17 12.37
C LYS A 154 13.92 -12.06 12.09
N ILE A 155 13.48 -12.44 10.90
CA ILE A 155 12.06 -12.55 10.55
C ILE A 155 11.46 -13.68 11.40
N THR A 156 10.36 -13.39 12.08
CA THR A 156 9.66 -14.35 12.95
C THR A 156 8.28 -14.66 12.39
N ASP A 157 7.72 -15.81 12.77
CA ASP A 157 6.37 -16.22 12.40
C ASP A 157 5.32 -15.16 12.75
N TYR A 158 5.53 -14.43 13.86
CA TYR A 158 4.71 -13.29 14.24
C TYR A 158 4.67 -12.21 13.15
N HIS A 159 5.82 -11.83 12.58
CA HIS A 159 5.88 -10.82 11.53
C HIS A 159 5.17 -11.27 10.25
N ILE A 160 5.32 -12.54 9.87
CA ILE A 160 4.67 -13.11 8.68
C ILE A 160 3.15 -13.16 8.87
N VAL A 161 2.68 -13.69 10.00
CA VAL A 161 1.25 -13.79 10.31
C VAL A 161 0.62 -12.40 10.45
N SER A 162 1.29 -11.48 11.14
CA SER A 162 0.83 -10.09 11.29
C SER A 162 0.75 -9.37 9.94
N CYS A 163 1.74 -9.59 9.05
CA CYS A 163 1.72 -9.09 7.68
C CYS A 163 0.48 -9.59 6.93
N CYS A 164 0.24 -10.90 6.94
CA CYS A 164 -0.88 -11.52 6.22
C CYS A 164 -2.24 -11.06 6.74
N TYR A 165 -2.40 -11.00 8.07
CA TYR A 165 -3.61 -10.48 8.71
C TYR A 165 -3.86 -9.00 8.38
N THR A 166 -2.82 -8.17 8.44
CA THR A 166 -2.95 -6.72 8.16
C THR A 166 -3.33 -6.46 6.70
N LEU A 167 -2.76 -7.23 5.76
CA LEU A 167 -3.10 -7.11 4.35
C LEU A 167 -4.51 -7.64 4.06
N LEU A 168 -4.87 -8.83 4.58
CA LEU A 168 -6.17 -9.44 4.35
C LEU A 168 -7.31 -8.63 4.98
N SER A 169 -7.12 -8.06 6.18
CA SER A 169 -8.12 -7.19 6.82
C SER A 169 -8.42 -5.92 6.03
N LYS A 170 -7.47 -5.43 5.23
CA LYS A 170 -7.66 -4.24 4.38
C LYS A 170 -8.13 -4.59 2.97
N LEU A 171 -7.76 -5.77 2.47
CA LEU A 171 -7.98 -6.20 1.10
C LEU A 171 -8.58 -7.62 1.08
N PRO A 172 -9.78 -7.82 1.68
CA PRO A 172 -10.33 -9.15 1.87
C PRO A 172 -10.65 -9.84 0.54
N ASN A 173 -11.22 -9.13 -0.43
CA ASN A 173 -11.68 -9.72 -1.70
C ASN A 173 -10.52 -10.09 -2.65
N GLU A 174 -9.51 -9.22 -2.72
CA GLU A 174 -8.35 -9.37 -3.60
C GLU A 174 -7.44 -10.52 -3.13
N LEU A 175 -7.10 -10.54 -1.83
CA LEU A 175 -6.12 -11.49 -1.31
C LEU A 175 -6.72 -12.86 -0.96
N SER A 176 -8.01 -12.94 -0.67
CA SER A 176 -8.69 -14.23 -0.47
C SER A 176 -8.71 -15.08 -1.73
N THR A 177 -8.80 -14.46 -2.90
CA THR A 177 -8.83 -15.16 -4.20
C THR A 177 -7.43 -15.41 -4.77
N LYS A 178 -6.44 -14.57 -4.45
CA LYS A 178 -5.07 -14.69 -4.96
C LYS A 178 -4.22 -15.76 -4.25
N TRP A 179 -4.46 -16.03 -2.97
CA TRP A 179 -3.59 -16.90 -2.17
C TRP A 179 -4.29 -18.17 -1.65
N ASP A 180 -3.54 -19.27 -1.54
CA ASP A 180 -4.02 -20.50 -0.91
C ASP A 180 -3.81 -20.49 0.61
N TRP A 181 -4.83 -19.97 1.30
CA TRP A 181 -4.84 -19.85 2.75
C TRP A 181 -4.87 -21.19 3.49
N THR A 182 -5.04 -22.33 2.80
CA THR A 182 -5.04 -23.66 3.41
C THR A 182 -3.72 -23.94 4.11
N LYS A 183 -2.60 -23.66 3.45
CA LYS A 183 -1.25 -23.88 4.02
C LYS A 183 -0.98 -22.95 5.20
N PHE A 184 -1.47 -21.71 5.12
CA PHE A 184 -1.39 -20.75 6.22
C PHE A 184 -2.10 -21.26 7.47
N VAL A 185 -3.34 -21.73 7.34
CA VAL A 185 -4.12 -22.26 8.46
C VAL A 185 -3.45 -23.51 9.05
N ILE A 186 -2.98 -24.45 8.22
CA ILE A 186 -2.34 -25.68 8.69
C ILE A 186 -1.06 -25.37 9.48
N ASN A 187 -0.22 -24.44 9.01
CA ASN A 187 1.07 -24.15 9.63
C ASN A 187 0.96 -23.34 10.92
N PHE A 188 0.01 -22.40 11.02
CA PHE A 188 -0.03 -21.44 12.13
C PHE A 188 -1.16 -21.63 13.14
N SER A 189 -2.15 -22.51 12.89
CA SER A 189 -3.30 -22.69 13.81
C SER A 189 -2.90 -23.21 15.20
N ASN A 190 -1.88 -24.05 15.29
CA ASN A 190 -1.43 -24.70 16.54
C ASN A 190 -0.19 -24.03 17.15
N HIS A 191 0.11 -22.79 16.78
CA HIS A 191 1.29 -22.09 17.26
C HIS A 191 1.19 -21.76 18.78
N ASP A 192 2.30 -21.77 19.50
CA ASP A 192 2.34 -21.57 20.97
C ASP A 192 1.81 -20.18 21.40
N ASN A 193 2.11 -19.15 20.62
CA ASN A 193 1.65 -17.77 20.87
C ASN A 193 0.14 -17.60 20.57
N ALA A 194 -0.61 -17.16 21.59
CA ALA A 194 -2.05 -16.87 21.48
C ALA A 194 -2.39 -15.75 20.48
N GLU A 195 -1.53 -14.75 20.32
CA GLU A 195 -1.75 -13.65 19.37
C GLU A 195 -1.71 -14.14 17.92
N ILE A 196 -0.80 -15.08 17.61
CA ILE A 196 -0.72 -15.71 16.28
C ILE A 196 -1.99 -16.52 16.02
N ARG A 197 -2.43 -17.33 16.99
CA ARG A 197 -3.69 -18.09 16.86
C ARG A 197 -4.90 -17.16 16.68
N TRP A 198 -4.91 -16.00 17.34
CA TRP A 198 -5.97 -15.00 17.17
C TRP A 198 -5.95 -14.39 15.76
N MET A 199 -4.78 -14.00 15.25
CA MET A 199 -4.65 -13.45 13.89
C MET A 199 -5.07 -14.48 12.82
N VAL A 200 -4.68 -15.75 12.98
CA VAL A 200 -5.09 -16.85 12.08
C VAL A 200 -6.61 -17.02 12.11
N LYS A 201 -7.21 -17.01 13.31
CA LYS A 201 -8.67 -17.08 13.48
C LYS A 201 -9.38 -15.92 12.77
N GLU A 202 -8.89 -14.69 12.90
CA GLU A 202 -9.50 -13.54 12.20
C GLU A 202 -9.36 -13.65 10.68
N CYS A 203 -8.21 -14.11 10.17
CA CYS A 203 -8.06 -14.41 8.75
C CYS A 203 -9.09 -15.43 8.27
N MET A 204 -9.29 -16.52 9.02
CA MET A 204 -10.29 -17.54 8.68
C MET A 204 -11.70 -16.97 8.63
N VAL A 205 -12.07 -16.11 9.60
CA VAL A 205 -13.38 -15.45 9.63
C VAL A 205 -13.59 -14.58 8.40
N ILE A 206 -12.56 -13.81 7.99
CA ILE A 206 -12.61 -12.97 6.79
C ILE A 206 -12.77 -13.82 5.52
N ILE A 207 -11.98 -14.89 5.38
CA ILE A 207 -11.99 -15.73 4.16
C ILE A 207 -13.32 -16.48 4.01
N THR A 208 -13.88 -16.96 5.11
CA THR A 208 -15.09 -17.80 5.10
C THR A 208 -16.39 -17.03 5.31
N ASN A 209 -16.33 -15.70 5.51
CA ASN A 209 -17.46 -14.86 5.86
C ASN A 209 -18.31 -15.44 7.01
N MET A 210 -17.63 -15.94 8.05
CA MET A 210 -18.29 -16.51 9.23
C MET A 210 -19.05 -15.47 10.04
N THR A 211 -20.18 -15.89 10.61
CA THR A 211 -20.94 -15.07 11.58
C THR A 211 -20.22 -14.99 12.93
N GLU A 212 -20.58 -14.00 13.76
CA GLU A 212 -20.00 -13.83 15.10
C GLU A 212 -20.16 -15.08 15.98
N ALA A 213 -21.28 -15.80 15.84
CA ALA A 213 -21.52 -17.06 16.56
C ALA A 213 -20.54 -18.17 16.14
N GLN A 214 -20.30 -18.32 14.83
CA GLN A 214 -19.32 -19.29 14.30
C GLN A 214 -17.90 -18.92 14.70
N SER A 215 -17.58 -17.62 14.64
CA SER A 215 -16.29 -17.04 15.08
C SER A 215 -16.00 -17.36 16.56
N LYS A 216 -17.01 -17.31 17.44
CA LYS A 216 -16.89 -17.70 18.85
C LYS A 216 -16.65 -19.19 19.05
N ILE A 217 -17.27 -20.05 18.23
CA ILE A 217 -17.03 -21.50 18.26
C ILE A 217 -15.58 -21.80 17.81
N LEU A 218 -15.12 -21.15 16.75
CA LEU A 218 -13.76 -21.30 16.25
C LEU A 218 -12.71 -20.85 17.27
N ALA A 219 -12.96 -19.74 17.99
CA ALA A 219 -12.07 -19.26 19.06
C ALA A 219 -11.90 -20.29 20.18
N LYS A 220 -12.98 -20.99 20.55
CA LYS A 220 -12.92 -22.08 21.55
C LYS A 220 -12.08 -23.26 21.03
N ASN A 221 -12.22 -23.61 19.75
CA ASN A 221 -11.44 -24.70 19.14
C ASN A 221 -9.95 -24.38 19.05
N LEU A 222 -9.59 -23.10 18.86
CA LEU A 222 -8.20 -22.63 18.80
C LEU A 222 -7.61 -22.29 20.20
N THR A 223 -8.29 -22.65 21.29
CA THR A 223 -7.85 -22.40 22.68
C THR A 223 -7.52 -20.93 22.96
N LEU A 224 -8.34 -20.01 22.44
CA LEU A 224 -8.22 -18.57 22.69
C LEU A 224 -9.08 -18.16 23.89
N GLY A 225 -8.50 -17.44 24.85
CA GLY A 225 -9.24 -16.85 25.97
C GLY A 225 -10.02 -15.60 25.55
N GLU A 226 -11.15 -15.33 26.20
CA GLU A 226 -11.98 -14.14 25.93
C GLU A 226 -11.20 -12.82 26.13
N GLN A 227 -10.22 -12.82 27.04
CA GLN A 227 -9.34 -11.67 27.30
C GLN A 227 -8.38 -11.37 26.14
N ASP A 228 -7.91 -12.39 25.42
CA ASP A 228 -7.00 -12.23 24.28
C ASP A 228 -7.74 -11.69 23.05
N VAL A 229 -9.04 -12.01 22.94
CA VAL A 229 -9.91 -11.45 21.90
C VAL A 229 -10.14 -9.96 22.12
N ILE A 230 -10.39 -9.54 23.37
CA ILE A 230 -10.69 -8.13 23.71
C ILE A 230 -9.45 -7.24 23.56
N LYS A 231 -8.26 -7.71 23.95
CA LYS A 231 -7.00 -6.96 23.80
C LYS A 231 -6.68 -6.63 22.34
N ASN A 232 -7.06 -7.51 21.42
CA ASN A 232 -6.68 -7.43 20.02
C ASN A 232 -7.77 -6.80 19.13
N VAL A 233 -8.90 -6.35 19.71
CA VAL A 233 -9.90 -5.58 18.97
C VAL A 233 -9.25 -4.30 18.42
N PRO A 234 -9.33 -4.04 17.11
CA PRO A 234 -8.76 -2.82 16.54
C PRO A 234 -9.41 -1.59 17.16
N LEU A 235 -8.67 -0.86 17.99
CA LEU A 235 -9.03 0.51 18.36
C LEU A 235 -9.10 1.33 17.07
N VAL A 236 -10.22 2.02 16.87
CA VAL A 236 -10.49 2.88 15.70
C VAL A 236 -9.25 3.74 15.43
N LYS A 237 -8.54 3.43 14.34
CA LYS A 237 -7.35 4.20 13.93
C LYS A 237 -7.80 5.59 13.53
N GLU A 238 -7.17 6.59 14.13
CA GLU A 238 -7.36 8.00 13.78
C GLU A 238 -7.20 8.18 12.28
N ALA A 239 -8.11 8.96 11.68
CA ALA A 239 -8.06 9.27 10.26
C ALA A 239 -6.68 9.84 9.89
N TYR A 240 -6.07 9.33 8.82
CA TYR A 240 -4.83 9.88 8.27
C TYR A 240 -5.06 11.36 7.90
N ILE A 241 -4.49 12.26 8.70
CA ILE A 241 -4.46 13.70 8.41
C ILE A 241 -3.31 13.91 7.42
N ILE A 242 -3.65 14.05 6.14
CA ILE A 242 -2.70 14.42 5.09
C ILE A 242 -2.47 15.92 5.22
N ASP A 243 -1.30 16.31 5.71
CA ASP A 243 -1.05 17.63 6.30
C ASP A 243 -0.57 18.69 5.27
N ASP A 244 -0.95 19.94 5.52
CA ASP A 244 -1.48 20.86 4.51
C ASP A 244 -0.48 21.71 3.68
N ASN A 245 0.85 21.49 3.71
CA ASN A 245 1.77 22.41 3.00
C ASN A 245 3.07 21.79 2.49
N VAL A 246 3.15 21.60 1.17
CA VAL A 246 4.28 21.07 0.40
C VAL A 246 4.17 21.73 -0.96
N ASN A 247 5.01 22.70 -1.34
CA ASN A 247 4.94 23.31 -2.68
C ASN A 247 6.23 23.09 -3.48
N GLU A 248 7.19 22.31 -2.98
CA GLU A 248 8.56 22.29 -3.53
C GLU A 248 9.23 20.90 -3.50
N LEU A 249 8.46 19.82 -3.65
CA LEU A 249 9.02 18.46 -3.75
C LEU A 249 9.03 17.97 -5.22
N ASN A 250 10.01 18.37 -6.03
CA ASN A 250 10.26 17.68 -7.30
C ASN A 250 10.91 16.31 -6.99
N VAL A 251 10.10 15.34 -6.60
CA VAL A 251 10.51 13.94 -6.45
C VAL A 251 10.06 13.23 -7.72
N ASP A 252 10.89 13.29 -8.76
CA ASP A 252 10.69 12.53 -10.00
C ASP A 252 11.07 11.06 -9.76
N SER A 253 10.29 10.39 -8.91
CA SER A 253 10.39 8.94 -8.74
C SER A 253 9.49 8.26 -9.77
N SER A 254 10.00 7.23 -10.42
CA SER A 254 9.40 6.70 -11.66
C SER A 254 7.94 6.20 -11.56
N ASN A 255 7.38 6.04 -10.34
CA ASN A 255 6.04 5.50 -10.08
C ASN A 255 5.14 6.45 -9.26
N VAL A 256 5.59 7.66 -8.94
CA VAL A 256 4.86 8.64 -8.12
C VAL A 256 4.92 9.99 -8.83
N VAL A 257 3.83 10.75 -8.78
CA VAL A 257 3.81 12.13 -9.25
C VAL A 257 3.52 13.06 -8.08
N ASN A 258 4.29 14.14 -8.01
CA ASN A 258 3.97 15.23 -7.12
C ASN A 258 2.92 16.15 -7.76
N ILE A 259 1.81 16.35 -7.06
CA ILE A 259 0.77 17.32 -7.43
C ILE A 259 0.67 18.35 -6.31
N ASP A 260 1.28 19.52 -6.54
CA ASP A 260 1.27 20.69 -5.63
C ASP A 260 1.47 20.30 -4.16
N GLY A 261 2.33 19.30 -3.95
CA GLY A 261 2.71 18.83 -2.64
C GLY A 261 2.29 17.46 -2.18
N ILE A 262 1.44 16.81 -2.95
CA ILE A 262 0.87 15.53 -2.57
C ILE A 262 1.41 14.50 -3.54
N LEU A 263 2.04 13.47 -2.98
CA LEU A 263 2.61 12.37 -3.73
C LEU A 263 1.52 11.36 -4.03
N LEU A 264 1.12 11.25 -5.30
CA LEU A 264 0.13 10.29 -5.75
C LEU A 264 0.77 9.18 -6.60
N PRO A 265 0.29 7.93 -6.49
CA PRO A 265 0.78 6.84 -7.33
C PRO A 265 0.34 7.01 -8.79
N ILE A 266 1.28 6.76 -9.70
CA ILE A 266 1.01 6.67 -11.15
C ILE A 266 0.30 5.35 -11.44
N TYR A 267 -0.77 5.41 -12.24
CA TYR A 267 -1.43 4.20 -12.73
C TYR A 267 -0.62 3.54 -13.84
N ASP A 268 -0.45 4.23 -14.97
CA ASP A 268 0.36 3.78 -16.11
C ASP A 268 1.16 4.96 -16.69
N LYS A 269 2.46 4.74 -16.90
CA LYS A 269 3.40 5.74 -17.41
C LYS A 269 3.12 6.15 -18.85
N ASN A 270 2.58 5.22 -19.65
CA ASN A 270 2.34 5.45 -21.06
C ASN A 270 1.21 6.47 -21.31
N TYR A 271 0.31 6.63 -20.32
CA TYR A 271 -0.83 7.55 -20.39
C TYR A 271 -0.59 8.86 -19.63
N VAL A 272 0.60 9.08 -19.07
CA VAL A 272 0.95 10.35 -18.42
C VAL A 272 1.05 11.42 -19.50
N GLN A 273 0.23 12.46 -19.39
CA GLN A 273 0.21 13.58 -20.32
C GLN A 273 0.48 14.89 -19.58
N SER A 274 1.26 15.78 -20.22
CA SER A 274 1.45 17.15 -19.74
C SER A 274 0.10 17.85 -19.71
N GLY A 275 -0.34 18.20 -18.49
CA GLY A 275 -1.60 18.87 -18.29
C GLY A 275 -1.64 20.25 -18.98
N HIS A 276 -2.78 20.61 -19.55
CA HIS A 276 -2.93 21.87 -20.33
C HIS A 276 -3.38 23.07 -19.46
N LEU A 277 -3.45 22.90 -18.14
CA LEU A 277 -3.89 23.93 -17.20
C LEU A 277 -2.72 24.82 -16.81
N VAL A 278 -2.95 26.14 -16.84
CA VAL A 278 -1.97 27.13 -16.41
C VAL A 278 -2.00 27.24 -14.88
N PRO A 279 -0.85 27.12 -14.19
CA PRO A 279 -0.79 27.20 -12.74
C PRO A 279 -1.02 28.63 -12.27
N VAL A 280 -2.21 28.87 -11.71
CA VAL A 280 -2.61 30.12 -11.03
C VAL A 280 -2.89 29.79 -9.57
N LYS A 281 -2.68 30.73 -8.64
CA LYS A 281 -2.85 30.52 -7.19
C LYS A 281 -4.15 29.79 -6.81
N SER A 282 -5.28 30.16 -7.42
CA SER A 282 -6.57 29.49 -7.20
C SER A 282 -6.59 28.05 -7.73
N THR A 283 -6.02 27.81 -8.91
CA THR A 283 -5.94 26.50 -9.55
C THR A 283 -5.07 25.55 -8.73
N VAL A 284 -3.91 26.02 -8.27
CA VAL A 284 -2.96 25.26 -7.43
C VAL A 284 -3.62 24.84 -6.12
N ASN A 285 -4.31 25.76 -5.43
CA ASN A 285 -5.00 25.44 -4.19
C ASN A 285 -6.11 24.38 -4.41
N ASN A 286 -6.91 24.53 -5.47
CA ASN A 286 -7.97 23.58 -5.79
C ASN A 286 -7.41 22.21 -6.20
N LEU A 287 -6.31 22.18 -6.96
CA LEU A 287 -5.64 20.95 -7.38
C LEU A 287 -5.02 20.22 -6.19
N ARG A 288 -4.40 20.96 -5.27
CA ARG A 288 -3.93 20.46 -3.97
C ARG A 288 -5.06 19.84 -3.16
N SER A 289 -6.18 20.55 -2.97
CA SER A 289 -7.34 20.00 -2.24
C SER A 289 -7.92 18.75 -2.91
N LEU A 290 -7.97 18.72 -4.24
CA LEU A 290 -8.39 17.53 -4.99
C LEU A 290 -7.41 16.37 -4.80
N ALA A 291 -6.10 16.63 -4.84
CA ALA A 291 -5.07 15.61 -4.64
C ALA A 291 -5.11 15.04 -3.21
N LEU A 292 -5.37 15.85 -2.18
CA LEU A 292 -5.57 15.38 -0.80
C LEU A 292 -6.76 14.43 -0.71
N ALA A 293 -7.88 14.81 -1.34
CA ALA A 293 -9.08 13.99 -1.35
C ALA A 293 -8.84 12.66 -2.07
N VAL A 294 -8.13 12.67 -3.20
CA VAL A 294 -7.76 11.45 -3.94
C VAL A 294 -6.82 10.58 -3.13
N ALA A 295 -5.80 11.15 -2.50
CA ALA A 295 -4.89 10.43 -1.61
C ALA A 295 -5.66 9.78 -0.45
N SER A 296 -6.73 10.38 0.05
CA SER A 296 -7.55 9.78 1.11
C SER A 296 -8.28 8.49 0.69
N GLY A 297 -8.38 8.20 -0.61
CA GLY A 297 -9.06 7.02 -1.15
C GLY A 297 -10.59 7.02 -0.95
N LYS A 298 -11.19 8.15 -0.60
CA LYS A 298 -12.63 8.30 -0.35
C LYS A 298 -13.34 8.96 -1.54
N GLY A 299 -14.65 8.72 -1.66
CA GLY A 299 -15.48 9.44 -2.62
C GLY A 299 -15.50 10.95 -2.34
N LEU A 300 -15.36 11.75 -3.39
CA LEU A 300 -15.31 13.21 -3.33
C LEU A 300 -16.45 13.84 -4.13
N SER A 301 -17.02 14.92 -3.61
CA SER A 301 -17.96 15.79 -4.33
C SER A 301 -17.35 17.18 -4.55
N LEU A 302 -17.17 17.58 -5.81
CA LEU A 302 -16.66 18.91 -6.18
C LEU A 302 -17.80 19.88 -6.47
N MET A 303 -17.92 20.94 -5.66
CA MET A 303 -18.97 21.96 -5.80
C MET A 303 -18.39 23.31 -6.23
N GLY A 304 -19.15 24.06 -7.02
CA GLY A 304 -18.73 25.40 -7.47
C GLY A 304 -19.62 25.95 -8.58
N PRO A 305 -19.48 27.25 -8.93
CA PRO A 305 -20.33 27.90 -9.92
C PRO A 305 -20.22 27.26 -11.32
N VAL A 306 -21.24 27.47 -12.15
CA VAL A 306 -21.24 26.98 -13.54
C VAL A 306 -20.08 27.61 -14.31
N GLY A 307 -19.38 26.81 -15.12
CA GLY A 307 -18.23 27.29 -15.90
C GLY A 307 -16.92 27.46 -15.12
N SER A 308 -16.86 27.10 -13.83
CA SER A 308 -15.64 27.23 -13.01
C SER A 308 -14.51 26.24 -13.32
N GLY A 309 -14.64 25.44 -14.38
CA GLY A 309 -13.60 24.48 -14.80
C GLY A 309 -13.47 23.22 -13.94
N LYS A 310 -14.46 22.84 -13.13
CA LYS A 310 -14.43 21.62 -12.26
C LYS A 310 -13.97 20.37 -13.02
N THR A 311 -14.62 20.10 -14.15
CA THR A 311 -14.33 18.94 -14.99
C THR A 311 -12.92 18.99 -15.60
N CYS A 312 -12.47 20.19 -16.02
CA CYS A 312 -11.12 20.40 -16.53
C CYS A 312 -10.06 20.09 -15.46
N LEU A 313 -10.33 20.44 -14.21
CA LEU A 313 -9.44 20.19 -13.07
C LEU A 313 -9.31 18.68 -12.79
N VAL A 314 -10.42 17.94 -12.83
CA VAL A 314 -10.42 16.47 -12.67
C VAL A 314 -9.71 15.78 -13.83
N GLU A 315 -10.00 16.18 -15.08
CA GLU A 315 -9.35 15.63 -16.28
C GLU A 315 -7.85 15.89 -16.28
N HIS A 316 -7.41 17.03 -15.76
CA HIS A 316 -6.00 17.37 -15.57
C HIS A 316 -5.31 16.48 -14.53
N LEU A 317 -5.94 16.24 -13.39
CA LEU A 317 -5.41 15.31 -12.38
C LEU A 317 -5.31 13.88 -12.93
N ALA A 318 -6.31 13.43 -13.69
CA ALA A 318 -6.30 12.12 -14.34
C ALA A 318 -5.19 12.00 -15.39
N ALA A 319 -4.92 13.09 -16.14
CA ALA A 319 -3.83 13.13 -17.13
C ALA A 319 -2.45 13.06 -16.47
N ILE A 320 -2.23 13.83 -15.41
CA ILE A 320 -0.96 13.87 -14.68
C ILE A 320 -0.66 12.54 -13.98
N THR A 321 -1.69 11.88 -13.44
CA THR A 321 -1.52 10.58 -12.76
C THR A 321 -1.49 9.37 -13.70
N GLY A 322 -1.53 9.58 -15.02
CA GLY A 322 -1.47 8.50 -16.01
C GLY A 322 -2.72 7.62 -16.04
N ARG A 323 -3.87 8.18 -15.66
CA ARG A 323 -5.18 7.47 -15.63
C ARG A 323 -6.09 7.82 -16.80
N LYS A 324 -5.67 8.71 -17.69
CA LYS A 324 -6.48 9.17 -18.83
C LYS A 324 -6.68 8.03 -19.85
N GLY A 325 -7.93 7.68 -20.14
CA GLY A 325 -8.29 6.59 -21.05
C GLY A 325 -9.04 5.48 -20.33
N VAL A 326 -8.50 4.25 -20.36
CA VAL A 326 -9.14 3.04 -19.80
C VAL A 326 -9.47 3.19 -18.30
N ALA A 327 -8.64 3.94 -17.57
CA ALA A 327 -8.77 4.14 -16.14
C ALA A 327 -9.53 5.40 -15.71
N PHE A 328 -10.02 6.23 -16.64
CA PHE A 328 -10.86 7.39 -16.30
C PHE A 328 -12.15 7.32 -17.10
N LYS A 329 -13.25 6.95 -16.44
CA LYS A 329 -14.58 6.84 -17.05
C LYS A 329 -15.44 8.02 -16.61
N LYS A 330 -15.88 8.81 -17.59
CA LYS A 330 -16.79 9.96 -17.40
C LYS A 330 -18.20 9.52 -17.72
N VAL A 331 -19.10 9.65 -16.75
CA VAL A 331 -20.49 9.23 -16.85
C VAL A 331 -21.38 10.46 -16.64
N GLN A 332 -21.95 10.99 -17.71
CA GLN A 332 -22.90 12.10 -17.57
C GLN A 332 -24.26 11.56 -17.16
N LEU A 333 -24.68 11.88 -15.94
CA LEU A 333 -26.02 11.56 -15.45
C LEU A 333 -27.02 12.66 -15.86
N GLY A 334 -28.18 12.25 -16.35
CA GLY A 334 -29.33 13.09 -16.61
C GLY A 334 -30.63 12.32 -16.32
N ASP A 335 -31.77 13.00 -16.44
CA ASP A 335 -33.07 12.41 -16.08
C ASP A 335 -33.48 11.20 -16.94
N GLN A 336 -32.83 11.01 -18.09
CA GLN A 336 -33.04 9.85 -18.97
C GLN A 336 -31.94 8.78 -18.87
N THR A 337 -31.02 8.88 -17.91
CA THR A 337 -29.95 7.88 -17.76
C THR A 337 -30.51 6.57 -17.19
N ASP A 338 -30.43 5.49 -17.98
CA ASP A 338 -30.88 4.17 -17.56
C ASP A 338 -29.85 3.48 -16.66
N SER A 339 -30.35 2.82 -15.61
CA SER A 339 -29.58 1.98 -14.70
C SER A 339 -28.86 0.80 -15.40
N ARG A 340 -29.41 0.30 -16.51
CA ARG A 340 -28.79 -0.76 -17.32
C ARG A 340 -27.48 -0.31 -17.97
N MET A 341 -27.34 0.98 -18.28
CA MET A 341 -26.09 1.52 -18.81
C MET A 341 -24.98 1.54 -17.74
N LEU A 342 -25.37 1.74 -16.48
CA LEU A 342 -24.44 1.78 -15.35
C LEU A 342 -24.02 0.39 -14.90
N LEU A 343 -24.98 -0.52 -14.70
CA LEU A 343 -24.73 -1.85 -14.12
C LEU A 343 -24.55 -2.95 -15.16
N GLY A 344 -25.08 -2.78 -16.36
CA GLY A 344 -25.08 -3.80 -17.42
C GLY A 344 -26.46 -4.40 -17.65
N SER A 345 -26.56 -5.19 -18.73
CA SER A 345 -27.77 -5.91 -19.09
C SER A 345 -27.45 -7.15 -19.93
N HIS A 346 -28.33 -8.14 -19.88
CA HIS A 346 -28.29 -9.26 -20.82
C HIS A 346 -28.77 -8.80 -22.19
N GLN A 347 -27.92 -9.00 -23.20
CA GLN A 347 -28.22 -8.72 -24.60
C GLN A 347 -28.49 -10.04 -25.33
N CYS A 348 -29.48 -10.04 -26.21
CA CYS A 348 -29.74 -11.16 -27.11
C CYS A 348 -28.61 -11.21 -28.17
N THR A 349 -28.06 -12.39 -28.43
CA THR A 349 -27.16 -12.59 -29.58
C THR A 349 -27.96 -12.91 -30.84
N ASP A 350 -27.26 -13.06 -31.96
CA ASP A 350 -27.85 -13.49 -33.23
C ASP A 350 -28.36 -14.94 -33.18
N VAL A 351 -28.06 -15.69 -32.11
CA VAL A 351 -28.53 -17.06 -31.89
C VAL A 351 -29.79 -17.05 -31.01
N PRO A 352 -30.94 -17.54 -31.49
CA PRO A 352 -32.16 -17.56 -30.69
C PRO A 352 -31.99 -18.45 -29.45
N GLY A 353 -32.24 -17.86 -28.27
CA GLY A 353 -32.13 -18.52 -26.96
C GLY A 353 -30.82 -18.26 -26.23
N GLU A 354 -29.85 -17.56 -26.84
CA GLU A 354 -28.59 -17.19 -26.22
C GLU A 354 -28.63 -15.74 -25.71
N PHE A 355 -28.32 -15.57 -24.43
CA PHE A 355 -28.23 -14.27 -23.77
C PHE A 355 -26.83 -14.09 -23.23
N VAL A 356 -26.14 -13.05 -23.71
CA VAL A 356 -24.79 -12.70 -23.24
C VAL A 356 -24.89 -11.52 -22.29
N TRP A 357 -24.25 -11.63 -21.14
CA TRP A 357 -24.14 -10.51 -20.20
C TRP A 357 -23.19 -9.45 -20.77
N SER A 358 -23.69 -8.24 -20.94
CA SER A 358 -22.87 -7.06 -21.25
C SER A 358 -22.71 -6.23 -19.97
N PRO A 359 -21.48 -6.10 -19.42
CA PRO A 359 -21.24 -5.24 -18.27
C PRO A 359 -21.52 -3.77 -18.63
N GLY A 360 -22.07 -3.03 -17.67
CA GLY A 360 -22.20 -1.57 -17.75
C GLY A 360 -20.94 -0.86 -17.26
N VAL A 361 -20.93 0.47 -17.36
CA VAL A 361 -19.74 1.29 -17.09
C VAL A 361 -19.21 1.11 -15.66
N LEU A 362 -20.08 0.94 -14.66
CA LEU A 362 -19.65 0.74 -13.27
C LEU A 362 -19.11 -0.67 -13.04
N THR A 363 -19.71 -1.68 -13.67
CA THR A 363 -19.24 -3.06 -13.54
C THR A 363 -17.89 -3.30 -14.22
N GLU A 364 -17.64 -2.69 -15.39
CA GLU A 364 -16.31 -2.73 -16.04
C GLU A 364 -15.21 -2.07 -15.19
N VAL A 365 -15.62 -1.08 -14.40
CA VAL A 365 -14.68 -0.34 -13.57
C VAL A 365 -14.38 -1.11 -12.29
N ASN A 366 -15.38 -1.70 -11.66
CA ASN A 366 -15.22 -2.38 -10.37
C ASN A 366 -14.41 -3.69 -10.45
N THR A 367 -14.19 -4.24 -11.64
CA THR A 367 -13.34 -5.42 -11.84
C THR A 367 -11.85 -5.09 -11.78
N GLU A 368 -11.45 -3.83 -11.87
CA GLU A 368 -10.06 -3.39 -11.79
C GLU A 368 -9.95 -2.27 -10.76
N TYR A 369 -9.20 -2.51 -9.69
CA TYR A 369 -8.82 -1.44 -8.76
C TYR A 369 -8.11 -0.32 -9.55
N TYR A 370 -8.02 0.90 -8.99
CA TYR A 370 -7.25 2.03 -9.55
C TYR A 370 -7.88 2.90 -10.65
N LYS A 371 -9.14 2.65 -11.03
CA LYS A 371 -9.87 3.49 -11.99
C LYS A 371 -10.61 4.65 -11.29
N TYR A 372 -10.64 5.80 -11.95
CA TYR A 372 -11.44 6.96 -11.55
C TYR A 372 -12.77 6.97 -12.31
N ILE A 373 -13.85 7.15 -11.54
CA ILE A 373 -15.18 7.39 -12.08
C ILE A 373 -15.55 8.83 -11.76
N TYR A 374 -15.93 9.58 -12.80
CA TYR A 374 -16.42 10.94 -12.65
C TYR A 374 -17.87 11.00 -13.15
N PHE A 375 -18.77 11.40 -12.26
CA PHE A 375 -20.18 11.62 -12.54
C PHE A 375 -20.47 13.10 -12.85
#